data_AF-A0AB35BEZ9-F1
#
_entry.id   AF-A0AB35BEZ9-F1
#
_cell.length_a   1.000
_cell.length_b   1.000
_cell.length_c   1.000
_cell.angle_alpha   90.00
_cell.angle_beta   90.00
_cell.angle_gamma   90.00
#
_symmetry.space_group_name_H-M   'P 1'
#
loop_
_entity.id
_entity.type
_entity.pdbx_description
1 polymer ?
#
loop_
_entity_poly.entity_id
_entity_poly.type
_entity_poly.pdbx_seq_one_letter_code
_entity_poly.pdbx_strand_id
1 'polypeptide(L)' 'MPFDDGTFDAVCCYAALYLVPEPMTVVDEMIRVLSPGGRIAVMTGYGREHPKP' A
#
# COMPACT_ATOMS: atom_id res chain seq x y z
N MET A 1 -11.42 1.01 10.20
CA MET A 1 -11.40 0.30 11.49
C MET A 1 -9.97 0.37 11.97
N PRO A 2 -9.62 0.82 13.18
CA PRO A 2 -8.20 0.90 13.52
C PRO A 2 -7.73 -0.48 13.96
N PHE A 3 -6.87 -1.09 13.17
CA PHE A 3 -6.07 -2.24 13.61
C PHE A 3 -4.88 -1.71 14.42
N ASP A 4 -4.47 -2.45 15.44
CA ASP A 4 -3.29 -2.13 16.23
C ASP A 4 -2.01 -2.27 15.41
N ASP A 5 -0.93 -1.63 15.86
CA ASP A 5 0.41 -1.80 15.26
C ASP A 5 0.84 -3.26 15.35
N GLY A 6 1.52 -3.76 14.32
CA GLY A 6 2.07 -5.12 14.36
C GLY A 6 1.04 -6.26 14.33
N THR A 7 -0.23 -5.99 14.02
CA THR A 7 -1.32 -6.98 14.07
C THR A 7 -1.17 -8.12 13.04
N PHE A 8 -0.59 -7.85 11.87
CA PHE A 8 -0.57 -8.79 10.75
C PHE A 8 0.85 -9.19 10.37
N ASP A 9 1.05 -10.47 10.02
CA ASP A 9 2.33 -10.92 9.45
C ASP A 9 2.44 -10.64 7.94
N ALA A 10 1.30 -10.39 7.28
CA ALA A 10 1.26 -10.06 5.87
C ALA A 10 0.12 -9.11 5.52
N VAL A 11 0.36 -8.20 4.57
CA VAL A 11 -0.64 -7.31 3.99
C VAL A 11 -0.55 -7.34 2.47
N CYS A 12 -1.68 -7.36 1.79
CA CYS A 12 -1.73 -7.27 0.33
C CYS A 12 -2.63 -6.13 -0.15
N CYS A 13 -2.20 -5.42 -1.19
CA CYS A 13 -3.00 -4.43 -1.91
C CYS A 13 -2.98 -4.75 -3.40
N TYR A 14 -4.13 -5.19 -3.92
CA TYR A 14 -4.28 -5.59 -5.32
C TYR A 14 -5.17 -4.60 -6.07
N ALA A 15 -4.60 -3.96 -7.09
CA ALA A 15 -5.29 -3.07 -8.01
C ALA A 15 -6.14 -1.96 -7.34
N ALA A 16 -5.71 -1.51 -6.15
CA ALA A 16 -6.44 -0.51 -5.37
C ALA A 16 -5.59 0.72 -5.02
N LEU A 17 -4.26 0.58 -4.95
CA LEU A 17 -3.39 1.67 -4.48
C LEU A 17 -3.45 2.92 -5.36
N TYR A 18 -3.67 2.78 -6.67
CA TYR A 18 -3.81 3.91 -7.58
C TYR A 18 -5.17 4.63 -7.48
N LEU A 19 -6.12 4.11 -6.71
CA LEU A 19 -7.45 4.71 -6.52
C LEU A 19 -7.49 5.67 -5.33
N VAL A 20 -6.47 5.66 -4.48
CA VAL A 20 -6.43 6.51 -3.28
C VAL A 20 -5.71 7.84 -3.56
N PRO A 21 -6.19 8.97 -2.99
CA PRO A 21 -5.57 10.28 -3.21
C PRO A 21 -4.12 10.37 -2.69
N GLU A 22 -3.85 9.71 -1.57
CA GLU A 22 -2.55 9.72 -0.89
C GLU A 22 -2.02 8.28 -0.73
N PRO A 23 -1.47 7.68 -1.81
CA PRO A 23 -1.06 6.28 -1.80
C PRO A 23 0.04 5.98 -0.78
N MET A 24 0.93 6.94 -0.53
CA MET A 24 2.00 6.74 0.45
C MET A 24 1.48 6.68 1.88
N THR A 25 0.49 7.51 2.23
CA THR A 25 -0.18 7.43 3.54
C THR A 25 -0.85 6.07 3.75
N VAL A 26 -1.42 5.48 2.69
CA VAL A 26 -1.96 4.11 2.76
C VAL A 26 -0.85 3.08 2.93
N VAL A 27 0.29 3.23 2.25
CA VAL A 27 1.45 2.34 2.43
C VAL A 27 2.00 2.44 3.87
N ASP A 28 2.06 3.63 4.45
CA ASP A 28 2.50 3.84 5.83
C ASP A 28 1.60 3.10 6.82
N GLU A 29 0.28 3.16 6.63
CA GLU A 29 -0.67 2.40 7.44
C GLU A 29 -0.57 0.89 7.23
N MET A 30 -0.32 0.43 6.00
CA MET A 30 -0.06 -0.99 5.72
C MET A 30 1.22 -1.49 6.41
N ILE A 31 2.25 -0.64 6.52
CA ILE A 31 3.51 -0.95 7.23
C ILE A 31 3.28 -0.94 8.74
N ARG A 32 2.55 0.05 9.27
CA ARG A 32 2.28 0.18 10.72
C ARG A 32 1.64 -1.08 11.30
N VAL A 33 0.71 -1.68 10.55
CA VAL A 33 0.01 -2.89 10.99
C VAL A 33 0.81 -4.18 10.77
N LEU A 34 1.99 -4.13 10.14
CA LEU A 34 2.85 -5.31 9.97
C LEU A 34 3.66 -5.58 11.24
N SER A 35 3.66 -6.84 11.67
CA SER A 35 4.56 -7.33 12.73
C SER A 35 6.03 -7.18 12.30
N PRO A 36 7.00 -7.11 13.23
CA PRO A 36 8.42 -7.11 12.87
C PRO A 36 8.79 -8.30 11.98
N GLY A 37 9.29 -8.03 10.78
CA GLY A 37 9.60 -9.06 9.78
C GLY A 37 8.44 -9.48 8.88
N GLY A 38 7.26 -8.86 9.05
CA GLY A 38 6.09 -9.05 8.21
C GLY A 38 6.31 -8.59 6.77
N ARG A 39 5.43 -9.03 5.86
CA ARG A 39 5.61 -8.87 4.41
C ARG A 39 4.45 -8.13 3.76
N ILE A 40 4.77 -7.25 2.81
CA ILE A 40 3.80 -6.55 1.99
C ILE A 40 3.89 -6.98 0.53
N ALA A 41 2.73 -7.20 -0.09
CA ALA A 41 2.61 -7.43 -1.53
C ALA A 41 1.72 -6.35 -2.15
N VAL A 42 2.25 -5.61 -3.12
CA VAL A 42 1.51 -4.54 -3.82
C VAL A 42 1.48 -4.85 -5.31
N MET A 43 0.28 -4.88 -5.87
CA MET A 43 0.05 -4.90 -7.31
C MET A 43 -0.71 -3.63 -7.69
N THR A 44 -0.10 -2.77 -8.50
CA THR A 44 -0.70 -1.50 -8.93
C THR A 44 -0.54 -1.30 -10.43
N GLY A 45 -1.47 -0.59 -11.05
CA GLY A 45 -1.30 -0.09 -12.40
C GLY A 45 -0.21 0.98 -12.46
N TYR A 46 0.50 1.05 -13.59
CA TYR A 46 1.42 2.11 -13.91
C TYR A 46 0.96 2.79 -15.20
N GLY A 47 0.77 4.11 -15.16
CA GLY A 47 0.54 4.92 -16.35
C GLY A 47 1.88 5.34 -16.96
N ARG A 48 2.02 5.24 -18.28
CA ARG A 48 3.12 5.92 -18.98
C ARG A 48 2.78 7.41 -19.03
N GLU A 49 3.65 8.25 -18.50
CA GLU A 49 3.54 9.69 -18.72
C GLU A 49 3.64 9.92 -20.24
N HIS A 50 2.58 10.45 -20.85
CA HIS A 50 2.67 10.90 -22.23
C HIS A 50 3.64 12.11 -22.23
N PRO A 51 4.70 12.11 -23.06
CA PRO A 51 5.50 13.31 -23.22
C PRO A 51 4.54 14.44 -23.60
N LYS A 52 4.58 15.55 -22.85
CA LYS A 52 3.86 16.76 -23.26
C LYS A 52 4.33 17.12 -24.69
N PRO A 53 3.42 17.43 -25.62
CA PRO A 53 3.79 17.86 -26.96
C PRO A 53 4.65 19.13 -26.91
#